data_AF-A0A972A089-F1
#
_entry.id   AF-A0A972A089-F1
#
_cell.length_a   1.000
_cell.length_b   1.000
_cell.length_c   1.000
_cell.angle_alpha   90.00
_cell.angle_beta   90.00
_cell.angle_gamma   90.00
#
_symmetry.space_group_name_H-M   'P 1'
#
loop_
_entity.id
_entity.type
_entity.pdbx_description
1 polymer ?
#
loop_
_entity_poly.entity_id
_entity_poly.type
_entity_poly.pdbx_seq_one_letter_code
_entity_poly.pdbx_strand_id
1 'polypeptide(L)'
;MEMIPKTKCLRCNGEMASFGVEKIQLGQTGWILGDLPNLLSGALEVEIYICKSCGKIEFYYTQSIEEENEIAQVECPNCGRIHDMDFPKCPFCNYRY
;
A
#
# COMPACT_ATOMS: atom_id res chain seq x y z
N MET A 1 13.97 -0.57 10.09
CA MET A 1 13.28 -1.84 9.77
C MET A 1 14.19 -2.60 8.82
N GLU A 2 14.73 -3.76 9.21
CA GLU A 2 15.58 -4.56 8.31
C GLU A 2 14.73 -5.11 7.16
N MET A 3 15.22 -4.93 5.93
CA MET A 3 14.55 -5.41 4.73
C MET A 3 14.97 -6.87 4.49
N ILE A 4 14.07 -7.81 4.79
CA ILE A 4 14.34 -9.25 4.66
C ILE A 4 14.38 -9.60 3.15
N PRO A 5 15.43 -10.30 2.66
CA PRO A 5 15.47 -10.75 1.27
C PRO A 5 14.34 -11.74 0.99
N LYS A 6 13.55 -11.50 -0.06
CA LYS A 6 12.46 -12.39 -0.55
C LYS A 6 12.93 -13.82 -0.91
N THR A 7 14.22 -14.10 -0.82
CA THR A 7 14.86 -15.36 -1.24
C THR A 7 14.98 -16.40 -0.12
N LYS A 8 14.73 -16.03 1.16
CA LYS A 8 14.85 -16.95 2.31
C LYS A 8 13.54 -17.11 3.06
N CYS A 9 13.11 -18.35 3.24
CA CYS A 9 11.91 -18.71 3.98
C CYS A 9 12.08 -18.44 5.48
N LEU A 10 11.23 -17.61 6.04
CA LEU A 10 11.27 -17.28 7.48
C LEU A 10 10.95 -18.44 8.42
N ARG A 11 10.36 -19.53 7.92
CA ARG A 11 10.03 -20.72 8.75
C ARG A 11 11.19 -21.71 8.83
N CYS A 12 11.89 -21.97 7.74
CA CYS A 12 12.90 -23.04 7.68
C CYS A 12 14.25 -22.61 7.06
N ASN A 13 14.40 -21.32 6.74
CA ASN A 13 15.59 -20.74 6.10
C ASN A 13 15.89 -21.27 4.68
N GLY A 14 15.00 -22.07 4.08
CA GLY A 14 15.13 -22.62 2.73
C GLY A 14 14.89 -21.59 1.62
N GLU A 15 15.22 -21.97 0.38
CA GLU A 15 15.06 -21.12 -0.81
C GLU A 15 13.57 -20.86 -1.11
N MET A 16 13.26 -19.60 -1.43
CA MET A 16 11.95 -19.18 -1.94
C MET A 16 11.96 -19.06 -3.46
N ALA A 17 10.93 -19.54 -4.13
CA ALA A 17 10.69 -19.36 -5.56
C ALA A 17 9.55 -18.36 -5.79
N SER A 18 9.70 -17.46 -6.76
CA SER A 18 8.58 -16.64 -7.23
C SER A 18 7.58 -17.54 -7.94
N PHE A 19 6.31 -17.41 -7.57
CA PHE A 19 5.18 -18.08 -8.23
C PHE A 19 4.54 -17.17 -9.28
N GLY A 20 4.44 -15.87 -8.99
CA GLY A 20 3.83 -14.87 -9.88
C GLY A 20 3.02 -13.84 -9.12
N VAL A 21 2.30 -13.00 -9.85
CA VAL A 21 1.38 -12.00 -9.32
C VAL A 21 -0.06 -12.50 -9.47
N GLU A 22 -0.84 -12.43 -8.39
CA GLU A 22 -2.23 -12.91 -8.35
C GLU A 22 -3.15 -11.90 -7.65
N LYS A 23 -4.44 -11.97 -7.98
CA LYS A 23 -5.48 -11.14 -7.36
C LYS A 23 -6.28 -11.95 -6.33
N ILE A 24 -6.06 -11.67 -5.07
CA ILE A 24 -6.83 -12.28 -3.96
C ILE A 24 -8.14 -11.50 -3.78
N GLN A 25 -9.27 -12.18 -3.94
CA GLN A 25 -10.59 -11.58 -3.70
C GLN A 25 -10.82 -11.42 -2.19
N LEU A 26 -11.18 -10.21 -1.77
CA LEU A 26 -11.35 -9.88 -0.34
C LEU A 26 -12.78 -10.15 0.18
N GLY A 27 -13.75 -10.44 -0.72
CA GLY A 27 -15.15 -10.68 -0.37
C GLY A 27 -15.44 -12.11 0.13
N GLN A 28 -16.34 -12.24 1.11
CA GLN A 28 -16.92 -13.52 1.53
C GLN A 28 -18.25 -13.76 0.80
N THR A 29 -18.40 -14.91 0.13
CA THR A 29 -19.69 -15.38 -0.37
C THR A 29 -20.61 -15.74 0.79
N GLY A 30 -21.61 -14.91 1.05
CA GLY A 30 -22.75 -15.25 1.92
C GLY A 30 -23.89 -15.86 1.11
N TRP A 31 -24.36 -17.06 1.50
CA TRP A 31 -25.42 -17.82 0.79
C TRP A 31 -26.81 -17.14 0.75
N ILE A 32 -27.03 -16.02 1.45
CA ILE A 32 -28.37 -15.45 1.65
C ILE A 32 -28.66 -14.25 0.74
N LEU A 33 -27.63 -13.61 0.16
CA LEU A 33 -27.79 -12.48 -0.78
C LEU A 33 -26.70 -12.63 -1.86
N GLY A 34 -27.03 -13.28 -2.98
CA GLY A 34 -26.07 -13.55 -4.06
C GLY A 34 -25.27 -12.33 -4.51
N ASP A 35 -24.04 -12.58 -4.98
CA ASP A 35 -23.01 -11.82 -5.75
C ASP A 35 -22.93 -10.28 -5.76
N LEU A 36 -23.92 -9.53 -5.32
CA LEU A 36 -23.96 -8.08 -5.44
C LEU A 36 -23.01 -7.31 -4.49
N PRO A 37 -22.72 -7.75 -3.24
CA PRO A 37 -21.71 -7.07 -2.41
C PRO A 37 -20.26 -7.46 -2.77
N ASN A 38 -20.04 -8.51 -3.56
CA ASN A 38 -18.70 -8.96 -3.96
C ASN A 38 -18.02 -8.02 -4.96
N LEU A 39 -18.80 -7.22 -5.72
CA LEU A 39 -18.25 -6.33 -6.75
C LEU A 39 -17.56 -5.08 -6.16
N LEU A 40 -17.86 -4.72 -4.90
CA LEU A 40 -17.30 -3.56 -4.19
C LEU A 40 -16.19 -3.93 -3.19
N SER A 41 -15.97 -5.22 -2.93
CA SER A 41 -15.02 -5.67 -1.88
C SER A 41 -13.55 -5.55 -2.30
N GLY A 42 -13.28 -5.23 -3.57
CA GLY A 42 -11.93 -5.07 -4.11
C GLY A 42 -11.15 -6.38 -4.21
N ALA A 43 -10.01 -6.31 -4.90
CA ALA A 43 -9.08 -7.42 -5.05
C ALA A 43 -7.68 -6.95 -4.67
N LEU A 44 -6.99 -7.75 -3.85
CA LEU A 44 -5.62 -7.47 -3.43
C LEU A 44 -4.66 -8.11 -4.42
N GLU A 45 -3.95 -7.29 -5.20
CA GLU A 45 -2.91 -7.77 -6.10
C GLU A 45 -1.62 -8.00 -5.32
N VAL A 46 -1.13 -9.23 -5.35
CA VAL A 46 0.03 -9.66 -4.55
C VAL A 46 1.00 -10.47 -5.39
N GLU A 47 2.29 -10.25 -5.17
CA GLU A 47 3.36 -11.14 -5.62
C GLU A 47 3.50 -12.29 -4.61
N ILE A 48 3.51 -13.52 -5.12
CA ILE A 48 3.52 -14.76 -4.34
C ILE A 48 4.89 -15.42 -4.42
N TYR A 49 5.44 -15.80 -3.26
CA TYR A 49 6.63 -16.66 -3.17
C TYR A 49 6.32 -17.94 -2.40
N ILE A 50 6.90 -19.06 -2.84
CA ILE A 50 6.70 -20.39 -2.24
C ILE A 50 8.07 -20.97 -1.85
N CYS A 51 8.19 -21.43 -0.60
CA CYS A 51 9.38 -22.13 -0.12
C CYS A 51 9.46 -23.52 -0.74
N LYS A 52 10.56 -23.81 -1.46
CA LYS A 52 10.79 -25.12 -2.08
C LYS A 52 10.96 -26.25 -1.07
N SER A 53 11.35 -25.93 0.18
CA SER A 53 11.65 -26.94 1.21
C SER A 53 10.44 -27.30 2.08
N CYS A 54 9.60 -26.35 2.48
CA CYS A 54 8.50 -26.59 3.42
C CYS A 54 7.11 -26.13 2.94
N GLY A 55 7.02 -25.58 1.72
CA GLY A 55 5.75 -25.13 1.13
C GLY A 55 5.16 -23.87 1.75
N LYS A 56 5.87 -23.17 2.66
CA LYS A 56 5.41 -21.86 3.16
C LYS A 56 5.22 -20.89 1.99
N ILE A 57 4.08 -20.20 2.01
CA ILE A 57 3.75 -19.15 1.04
C ILE A 57 3.92 -17.78 1.71
N GLU A 58 4.42 -16.81 0.95
CA GLU A 58 4.52 -15.40 1.33
C GLU A 58 3.85 -14.53 0.28
N PHE A 59 3.00 -13.61 0.73
CA PHE A 59 2.30 -12.63 -0.10
C PHE A 59 2.94 -11.26 0.11
N TYR A 60 3.29 -10.60 -0.98
CA TYR A 60 3.84 -9.25 -0.99
C TYR A 60 2.90 -8.36 -1.77
N TYR A 61 2.44 -7.26 -1.17
CA TYR A 61 1.59 -6.31 -1.88
C TYR A 61 2.35 -5.69 -3.07
N THR A 62 1.75 -5.67 -4.25
CA THR A 62 2.42 -5.15 -5.46
C THR A 62 2.12 -3.69 -5.75
N GLN A 63 1.07 -3.13 -5.15
CA GLN A 63 0.76 -1.71 -5.34
C GLN A 63 1.67 -0.90 -4.43
N SER A 64 2.11 0.26 -4.92
CA SER A 64 2.64 1.30 -4.05
C SER A 64 1.63 1.53 -2.94
N ILE A 65 2.07 1.47 -1.69
CA ILE A 65 1.35 2.18 -0.64
C ILE A 65 1.55 3.63 -1.03
N GLU A 66 0.62 4.17 -1.81
CA GLU A 66 0.48 5.61 -1.97
C GLU A 66 0.24 6.10 -0.54
N GLU A 67 1.30 6.64 0.08
CA GLU A 67 1.11 7.44 1.25
C GLU A 67 0.21 8.59 0.78
N GLU A 68 -1.08 8.55 1.13
CA GLU A 68 -2.00 9.68 0.99
C GLU A 68 -1.51 10.81 1.91
N ASN A 69 -0.36 11.38 1.55
CA ASN A 69 0.29 12.51 2.17
C ASN A 69 0.22 13.72 1.23
N GLU A 70 -0.78 13.80 0.34
CA GLU A 70 -1.05 14.99 -0.47
C GLU A 70 -1.77 16.04 0.39
N ILE A 71 -0.99 16.74 1.22
CA ILE A 71 -1.46 17.95 1.91
C ILE A 71 -1.75 19.01 0.83
N ALA A 72 -2.96 19.56 0.85
CA ALA A 72 -3.37 20.61 -0.07
C ALA A 72 -2.38 21.79 -0.04
N GLN A 73 -2.05 22.32 -1.23
CA GLN A 73 -1.13 23.46 -1.39
C GLN A 73 -1.90 24.79 -1.46
N VAL A 74 -1.33 25.87 -0.93
CA VAL A 74 -1.88 27.24 -0.97
C VAL A 74 -0.84 28.24 -1.46
N GLU A 75 -1.24 29.24 -2.24
CA GLU A 75 -0.40 30.38 -2.62
C GLU A 75 -0.52 31.51 -1.57
N CYS A 76 0.61 31.98 -1.05
CA CYS A 76 0.62 33.05 -0.06
C CYS A 76 0.19 34.41 -0.69
N PRO A 77 -0.84 35.10 -0.16
CA PRO A 77 -1.30 36.36 -0.75
C PRO A 77 -0.30 37.52 -0.59
N ASN A 78 0.69 37.39 0.29
CA ASN A 78 1.71 38.42 0.51
C ASN A 78 2.96 38.22 -0.36
N CYS A 79 3.43 36.99 -0.55
CA CYS A 79 4.68 36.74 -1.28
C CYS A 79 4.56 35.85 -2.53
N GLY A 80 3.36 35.36 -2.85
CA GLY A 80 3.07 34.58 -4.07
C GLY A 80 3.71 33.19 -4.13
N ARG A 81 4.37 32.73 -3.05
CA ARG A 81 4.95 31.38 -3.00
C ARG A 81 3.91 30.36 -2.54
N ILE A 82 3.99 29.17 -3.13
CA ILE A 82 3.13 28.02 -2.84
C ILE A 82 3.76 27.18 -1.72
N HIS A 83 2.95 26.71 -0.77
CA HIS A 83 3.34 25.75 0.27
C HIS A 83 2.13 24.98 0.84
N ASP A 84 2.39 24.00 1.69
CA ASP A 84 1.37 23.17 2.36
C ASP A 84 0.40 24.02 3.20
N MET A 85 -0.90 23.73 3.13
CA MET A 85 -1.97 24.52 3.78
C MET A 85 -1.97 24.41 5.32
N ASP A 86 -1.30 23.41 5.88
CA ASP A 86 -1.26 23.15 7.33
C ASP A 86 -0.36 24.13 8.11
N PHE A 87 0.47 24.92 7.43
CA PHE A 87 1.28 25.94 8.07
C PHE A 87 0.41 27.10 8.60
N PRO A 88 0.43 27.41 9.92
CA PRO A 88 -0.35 28.51 10.50
C PRO A 88 0.13 29.91 10.03
N LYS A 89 1.30 29.97 9.38
CA LYS A 89 1.88 31.17 8.76
C LYS A 89 2.69 30.78 7.55
N CYS A 90 2.81 31.66 6.57
CA CYS A 90 3.67 31.43 5.41
C CYS A 90 5.12 31.15 5.84
N PRO A 91 5.72 29.99 5.49
CA PRO A 91 7.07 29.61 5.92
C PRO A 91 8.16 30.51 5.31
N PHE A 92 7.81 31.29 4.28
CA PHE A 92 8.76 32.13 3.57
C PHE A 92 8.72 33.62 3.95
N CYS A 93 7.56 34.13 4.36
CA CYS A 93 7.38 35.57 4.66
C CYS A 93 6.67 35.83 5.99
N ASN A 94 6.29 34.78 6.73
CA ASN A 94 5.64 34.84 8.04
C ASN A 94 4.26 35.51 8.05
N TYR A 95 3.64 35.67 6.88
CA TYR A 95 2.24 36.13 6.73
C TYR A 95 1.30 35.19 7.48
N ARG A 96 0.34 35.74 8.24
CA ARG A 96 -0.68 34.97 8.95
C ARG A 96 -1.91 34.81 8.04
N TYR A 97 -2.28 33.56 7.78
CA TYR A 97 -3.50 33.20 7.04
C TYR A 97 -4.76 33.54 7.82
#